data_AF-A0A835LS56-F1
#
_entry.id   AF-A0A835LS56-F1
#
_cell.length_a   1.000
_cell.length_b   1.000
_cell.length_c   1.000
_cell.angle_alpha   90.00
_cell.angle_beta   90.00
_cell.angle_gamma   90.00
#
_symmetry.space_group_name_H-M   'P 1'
#
loop_
_entity.id
_entity.type
_entity.pdbx_description
1 polymer ?
#
loop_
_entity_poly.entity_id
_entity_poly.type
_entity_poly.pdbx_seq_one_letter_code
_entity_poly.pdbx_strand_id
1 'polypeptide(L)'
;MVALLLLWTFWFYINQNPNSSPTTFSHSLSQLDSFPSLNCTHQSDQGVNQLHDPTNPTFYDEPNISYTIEKPIKNWDKKRSDWLKHHPSYAAGVHDRILLLSGSQSTPCQNPIGDHLLLRFFKNKVDYCRIHGYKNHNLIVHGWPHLIYEKKSWVALNAGIFLIRNCQWSMDFMDVWASMGPISPNYDNWGKILKSTFKEKIFPESCDQSALVYLLLKEKEKWAGKIYLEHEYYFEGYWVEIVETLDNINKKYMDIEKRVPKSRRRHAEKVSEFYGALREKYLKEAGYGRGSWRRPFITHFAGCQPCGGAHSKMYSWENCSNGMQKVLNFADNQVLHNFGFTHHDLLDSSLVSPLPFDFPS
;
A
#
# COMPACT_ATOMS: atom_id res chain seq x y z
N MET A 1 -34.43 -17.06 16.07
CA MET A 1 -34.78 -18.46 15.74
C MET A 1 -34.40 -18.70 14.29
N VAL A 2 -33.75 -19.84 13.99
CA VAL A 2 -33.30 -20.33 12.67
C VAL A 2 -32.06 -19.55 12.12
N ALA A 3 -30.81 -19.93 12.40
CA ALA A 3 -30.11 -21.16 12.02
C ALA A 3 -30.25 -21.48 10.52
N LEU A 4 -29.33 -20.96 9.70
CA LEU A 4 -28.99 -21.56 8.41
C LEU A 4 -27.49 -21.79 8.37
N LEU A 5 -27.11 -22.91 8.99
CA LEU A 5 -25.97 -23.71 8.58
C LEU A 5 -26.12 -24.06 7.11
N LEU A 6 -25.24 -23.52 6.28
CA LEU A 6 -24.86 -24.15 5.03
C LEU A 6 -23.35 -24.38 5.09
N LEU A 7 -22.99 -25.45 5.81
CA LEU A 7 -21.84 -26.25 5.43
C LEU A 7 -22.10 -26.72 4.01
N TRP A 8 -21.26 -26.33 3.06
CA TRP A 8 -20.85 -27.16 1.91
C TRP A 8 -19.39 -26.83 1.64
N THR A 9 -18.55 -27.81 1.95
CA THR A 9 -17.16 -27.94 1.58
C THR A 9 -17.04 -27.95 0.06
N PHE A 10 -16.19 -27.10 -0.53
CA PHE A 10 -15.41 -27.44 -1.72
C PHE A 10 -14.22 -26.49 -1.83
N TRP A 11 -13.06 -27.10 -2.08
CA TRP A 11 -11.74 -26.50 -2.16
C TRP A 11 -11.68 -25.25 -3.03
N PHE A 12 -11.10 -24.18 -2.50
CA PHE A 12 -10.54 -23.12 -3.31
C PHE A 12 -9.02 -23.24 -3.21
N TYR A 13 -8.45 -23.86 -4.23
CA TYR A 13 -7.03 -23.68 -4.53
C TYR A 13 -6.78 -22.18 -4.68
N ILE A 14 -6.07 -21.59 -3.72
CA ILE A 14 -5.01 -20.67 -4.13
C ILE A 14 -4.14 -21.54 -5.02
N ASN A 15 -3.95 -21.14 -6.28
CA ASN A 15 -3.07 -21.83 -7.20
C ASN A 15 -1.63 -21.64 -6.68
N GLN A 16 -1.28 -22.37 -5.63
CA GLN A 16 0.08 -22.61 -5.21
C GLN A 16 0.61 -23.60 -6.22
N ASN A 17 1.40 -23.12 -7.17
CA ASN A 17 2.26 -24.01 -7.91
C ASN A 17 3.38 -24.46 -6.95
N PRO A 18 3.37 -25.69 -6.41
CA PRO A 18 4.39 -26.15 -5.47
C PRO A 18 5.71 -26.44 -6.19
N ASN A 19 5.72 -26.35 -7.53
CA ASN A 19 6.87 -26.59 -8.39
C ASN A 19 7.51 -25.29 -8.88
N SER A 20 7.63 -24.28 -8.03
CA SER A 20 8.71 -23.32 -8.23
C SER A 20 9.95 -23.90 -7.58
N SER A 21 10.73 -24.66 -8.37
CA SER A 21 12.14 -24.83 -8.07
C SER A 21 12.71 -23.45 -7.73
N PRO A 22 13.56 -23.30 -6.69
CA PRO A 22 14.24 -22.04 -6.49
C PRO A 22 14.94 -21.73 -7.80
N THR A 23 14.53 -20.66 -8.49
CA THR A 23 15.27 -20.13 -9.62
C THR A 23 16.56 -19.60 -9.02
N THR A 24 17.52 -20.50 -8.88
CA THR A 24 18.92 -20.15 -8.72
C THR A 24 19.25 -19.41 -10.01
N PHE A 25 19.38 -18.09 -9.93
CA PHE A 25 20.06 -17.34 -10.97
C PHE A 25 21.53 -17.73 -10.93
N SER A 26 21.84 -18.93 -11.43
CA SER A 26 23.20 -19.30 -11.82
C SER A 26 23.49 -18.61 -13.14
N HIS A 27 23.80 -17.32 -13.09
CA HIS A 27 24.51 -16.72 -14.20
C HIS A 27 25.91 -17.35 -14.23
N SER A 28 26.11 -18.28 -15.17
CA SER A 28 27.44 -18.52 -15.70
C SER A 28 27.91 -17.19 -16.31
N LEU A 29 28.86 -16.54 -15.64
CA LEU A 29 29.50 -15.30 -16.08
C LEU A 29 30.45 -15.51 -17.27
N SER A 30 30.32 -16.60 -18.02
CA SER A 30 31.32 -17.03 -19.01
C SER A 30 30.91 -16.84 -20.47
N GLN A 31 29.82 -16.11 -20.79
CA GLN A 31 29.42 -15.84 -22.19
C GLN A 31 28.81 -14.45 -22.40
N LEU A 32 29.49 -13.41 -21.93
CA LEU A 32 29.29 -12.04 -22.43
C LEU A 32 30.56 -11.57 -23.13
N ASP A 33 30.87 -12.20 -24.26
CA ASP A 33 31.89 -11.70 -25.16
C ASP A 33 31.33 -10.50 -25.93
N SER A 34 31.96 -9.34 -25.67
CA SER A 34 32.04 -8.16 -26.55
C SER A 34 30.74 -7.48 -26.97
N PHE A 35 30.09 -6.77 -26.06
CA PHE A 35 29.37 -5.54 -26.44
C PHE A 35 30.33 -4.35 -26.30
N PRO A 36 30.45 -3.46 -27.31
CA PRO A 36 31.27 -2.28 -27.18
C PRO A 36 30.74 -1.45 -26.00
N SER A 37 31.64 -1.09 -25.09
CA SER A 37 31.34 -0.24 -23.93
C SER A 37 30.74 1.08 -24.42
N LEU A 38 29.42 1.19 -24.38
CA LEU A 38 28.75 2.44 -24.63
C LEU A 38 29.15 3.38 -23.49
N ASN A 39 29.98 4.38 -23.82
CA ASN A 39 30.52 5.32 -22.86
C ASN A 39 29.38 6.21 -22.36
N CYS A 40 28.74 5.85 -21.25
CA CYS A 40 27.66 6.61 -20.60
C CYS A 40 28.19 7.88 -19.91
N THR A 41 28.95 8.72 -20.63
CA THR A 41 29.47 10.00 -20.14
C THR A 41 28.49 11.16 -20.31
N HIS A 42 27.27 10.90 -20.81
CA HIS A 42 26.19 11.86 -20.72
C HIS A 42 25.55 11.80 -19.33
N GLN A 43 25.81 12.83 -18.52
CA GLN A 43 25.08 13.12 -17.29
C GLN A 43 23.59 12.98 -17.54
N SER A 44 23.00 11.89 -17.07
CA SER A 44 21.56 11.75 -17.03
C SER A 44 21.06 12.61 -15.87
N ASP A 45 20.32 13.67 -16.19
CA ASP A 45 19.65 14.58 -15.25
C ASP A 45 18.57 13.89 -14.36
N GLN A 46 18.51 12.55 -14.35
CA GLN A 46 17.54 11.76 -13.59
C GLN A 46 18.15 10.91 -12.47
N GLY A 47 19.43 11.11 -12.16
CA GLY A 47 20.12 10.45 -11.04
C GLY A 47 20.62 11.43 -9.99
N VAL A 48 20.77 10.96 -8.75
CA VAL A 48 21.53 11.69 -7.72
C VAL A 48 22.98 11.80 -8.22
N ASN A 49 23.57 12.99 -8.17
CA ASN A 49 24.94 13.19 -8.62
C ASN A 49 25.94 12.50 -7.68
N GLN A 50 26.46 11.35 -8.09
CA GLN A 50 27.40 10.51 -7.34
C GLN A 50 28.87 10.93 -7.48
N LEU A 51 29.19 11.99 -8.25
CA LEU A 51 30.57 12.41 -8.55
C LEU A 51 31.44 12.68 -7.30
N HIS A 52 30.80 12.84 -6.13
CA HIS A 52 31.46 13.16 -4.87
C HIS A 52 31.43 12.03 -3.84
N ASP A 53 30.83 10.87 -4.17
CA ASP A 53 30.83 9.73 -3.25
C ASP A 53 32.15 8.92 -3.41
N PRO A 54 32.81 8.49 -2.31
CA PRO A 54 34.03 7.68 -2.38
C PRO A 54 33.76 6.29 -2.99
N THR A 55 34.73 5.76 -3.73
CA THR A 55 34.64 4.45 -4.42
C THR A 55 35.06 3.26 -3.55
N ASN A 56 35.30 3.47 -2.25
CA ASN A 56 35.75 2.40 -1.37
C ASN A 56 34.63 1.36 -1.16
N PRO A 57 34.97 0.06 -1.05
CA PRO A 57 33.99 -0.98 -0.77
C PRO A 57 33.20 -0.70 0.51
N THR A 58 31.92 -1.05 0.48
CA THR A 58 31.02 -1.02 1.62
C THR A 58 30.63 -2.42 2.05
N PHE A 59 29.80 -2.52 3.09
CA PHE A 59 29.29 -3.81 3.54
C PHE A 59 28.46 -4.55 2.45
N TYR A 60 27.96 -3.85 1.42
CA TYR A 60 27.26 -4.48 0.28
C TYR A 60 28.20 -5.26 -0.65
N ASP A 61 29.50 -4.95 -0.62
CA ASP A 61 30.52 -5.62 -1.43
C ASP A 61 31.08 -6.89 -0.75
N GLU A 62 30.63 -7.19 0.48
CA GLU A 62 30.98 -8.41 1.18
C GLU A 62 30.31 -9.62 0.51
N PRO A 63 31.04 -10.59 -0.08
CA PRO A 63 30.46 -11.68 -0.86
C PRO A 63 29.55 -12.62 -0.06
N ASN A 64 29.70 -12.62 1.27
CA ASN A 64 28.89 -13.42 2.18
C ASN A 64 27.62 -12.70 2.65
N ILE A 65 27.41 -11.44 2.26
CA ILE A 65 26.20 -10.74 2.64
C ILE A 65 25.04 -11.21 1.77
N SER A 66 24.12 -11.95 2.37
CA SER A 66 22.82 -12.26 1.77
C SER A 66 21.73 -12.13 2.81
N TYR A 67 20.64 -11.48 2.43
CA TYR A 67 19.44 -11.46 3.24
C TYR A 67 18.58 -12.66 2.86
N THR A 68 18.36 -13.55 3.81
CA THR A 68 17.32 -14.58 3.72
C THR A 68 16.53 -14.54 5.03
N ILE A 69 15.25 -14.94 5.00
CA ILE A 69 14.42 -15.04 6.21
C ILE A 69 15.08 -15.95 7.27
N GLU A 70 15.93 -16.88 6.83
CA GLU A 70 16.66 -17.82 7.69
C GLU A 70 17.96 -17.23 8.28
N LYS A 71 18.47 -16.13 7.71
CA LYS A 71 19.74 -15.49 8.11
C LYS A 71 19.49 -14.02 8.47
N PRO A 72 19.08 -13.74 9.72
CA PRO A 72 18.83 -12.38 10.19
C PRO A 72 20.05 -11.48 10.04
N ILE A 73 19.86 -10.28 9.51
CA ILE A 73 20.91 -9.26 9.46
C ILE A 73 20.96 -8.53 10.80
N LYS A 74 22.17 -8.41 11.36
CA LYS A 74 22.44 -7.69 12.60
C LYS A 74 23.20 -6.39 12.34
N ASN A 75 23.06 -5.46 13.29
CA ASN A 75 23.66 -4.12 13.24
C ASN A 75 23.29 -3.31 11.98
N TRP A 76 22.08 -3.52 11.47
CA TRP A 76 21.56 -2.89 10.25
C TRP A 76 21.57 -1.35 10.33
N ASP A 77 21.20 -0.79 11.48
CA ASP A 77 21.22 0.67 11.67
C ASP A 77 22.65 1.25 11.58
N LYS A 78 23.65 0.54 12.12
CA LYS A 78 25.06 0.92 12.01
C LYS A 78 25.53 0.81 10.56
N LYS A 79 25.26 -0.33 9.90
CA LYS A 79 25.59 -0.56 8.49
C LYS A 79 25.00 0.54 7.59
N ARG A 80 23.73 0.90 7.79
CA ARG A 80 23.07 2.00 7.07
C ARG A 80 23.68 3.36 7.37
N SER A 81 23.97 3.66 8.64
CA SER A 81 24.59 4.92 9.03
C SER A 81 25.98 5.08 8.38
N ASP A 82 26.78 4.03 8.39
CA ASP A 82 28.12 4.03 7.81
C ASP A 82 28.05 4.15 6.27
N TRP A 83 27.09 3.48 5.62
CA TRP A 83 26.85 3.63 4.17
C TRP A 83 26.42 5.05 3.80
N LEU A 84 25.50 5.67 4.57
CA LEU A 84 25.05 7.06 4.32
C LEU A 84 26.17 8.09 4.52
N LYS A 85 27.09 7.84 5.47
CA LYS A 85 28.31 8.68 5.61
C LYS A 85 29.25 8.53 4.43
N HIS A 86 29.35 7.33 3.88
CA HIS A 86 30.09 7.08 2.64
C HIS A 86 29.37 7.64 1.41
N HIS A 87 28.06 7.85 1.44
CA HIS A 87 27.29 8.33 0.28
C HIS A 87 26.54 9.62 0.60
N PRO A 88 27.25 10.75 0.80
CA PRO A 88 26.63 12.03 1.14
C PRO A 88 25.61 12.51 0.09
N SER A 89 25.79 12.13 -1.18
CA SER A 89 24.81 12.42 -2.24
C SER A 89 23.41 11.85 -1.90
N TYR A 90 23.38 10.70 -1.22
CA TYR A 90 22.19 10.02 -0.72
C TYR A 90 21.89 10.32 0.75
N ALA A 91 22.46 11.34 1.39
CA ALA A 91 22.16 11.67 2.78
C ALA A 91 21.01 12.70 2.91
N ALA A 92 20.89 13.63 1.96
CA ALA A 92 19.90 14.70 2.00
C ALA A 92 18.46 14.15 2.04
N GLY A 93 17.65 14.62 2.99
CA GLY A 93 16.24 14.20 3.13
C GLY A 93 16.02 12.71 3.41
N VAL A 94 17.03 11.98 3.91
CA VAL A 94 16.92 10.53 4.18
C VAL A 94 15.80 10.17 5.15
N HIS A 95 15.49 11.07 6.08
CA HIS A 95 14.45 10.87 7.09
C HIS A 95 13.03 11.00 6.54
N ASP A 96 12.87 11.69 5.42
CA ASP A 96 11.57 11.97 4.78
C ASP A 96 11.38 11.16 3.48
N ARG A 97 12.39 10.38 3.07
CA ARG A 97 12.32 9.53 1.89
C ARG A 97 11.41 8.32 2.13
N ILE A 98 10.41 8.18 1.26
CA ILE A 98 9.46 7.08 1.26
C ILE A 98 9.59 6.34 -0.07
N LEU A 99 9.63 5.01 0.00
CA LEU A 99 9.48 4.13 -1.15
C LEU A 99 8.11 3.47 -1.06
N LEU A 100 7.25 3.73 -2.04
CA LEU A 100 6.02 2.95 -2.19
C LEU A 100 6.34 1.65 -2.92
N LEU A 101 6.07 0.52 -2.26
CA LEU A 101 6.20 -0.81 -2.84
C LEU A 101 4.79 -1.36 -3.12
N SER A 102 4.57 -1.81 -4.35
CA SER A 102 3.35 -2.51 -4.76
C SER A 102 3.75 -3.57 -5.79
N GLY A 103 3.00 -4.66 -5.87
CA GLY A 103 3.26 -5.73 -6.83
C GLY A 103 2.00 -6.53 -7.15
N SER A 104 2.08 -7.29 -8.23
CA SER A 104 1.10 -8.28 -8.65
C SER A 104 1.83 -9.56 -9.08
N GLN A 105 1.09 -10.63 -9.31
CA GLN A 105 1.64 -11.87 -9.87
C GLN A 105 2.30 -11.63 -11.24
N SER A 106 3.30 -12.43 -11.59
CA SER A 106 4.07 -12.28 -12.83
C SER A 106 3.35 -12.79 -14.08
N THR A 107 2.34 -13.64 -13.90
CA THR A 107 1.50 -14.17 -14.99
C THR A 107 0.30 -13.26 -15.25
N PRO A 108 -0.27 -13.25 -16.46
CA PRO A 108 -1.52 -12.56 -16.73
C PRO A 108 -2.62 -12.92 -15.72
N CYS A 109 -3.52 -11.99 -15.46
CA CYS A 109 -4.67 -12.25 -14.63
C CYS A 109 -5.55 -13.35 -15.25
N GLN A 110 -6.12 -14.18 -14.39
CA GLN A 110 -7.11 -15.16 -14.84
C GLN A 110 -8.36 -14.47 -15.35
N ASN A 111 -8.75 -13.36 -14.72
CA ASN A 111 -9.79 -12.47 -15.23
C ASN A 111 -9.16 -11.40 -16.15
N PRO A 112 -9.52 -11.33 -17.45
CA PRO A 112 -8.88 -10.44 -18.42
C PRO A 112 -8.95 -8.94 -18.07
N ILE A 113 -10.00 -8.49 -17.38
CA ILE A 113 -10.12 -7.09 -16.93
C ILE A 113 -9.17 -6.77 -15.77
N GLY A 114 -8.66 -7.80 -15.08
CA GLY A 114 -7.80 -7.68 -13.92
C GLY A 114 -6.49 -6.95 -14.25
N ASP A 115 -5.84 -7.27 -15.36
CA ASP A 115 -4.59 -6.61 -15.79
C ASP A 115 -4.82 -5.12 -16.08
N HIS A 116 -5.95 -4.77 -16.70
CA HIS A 116 -6.33 -3.38 -16.94
C HIS A 116 -6.54 -2.62 -15.61
N LEU A 117 -7.21 -3.23 -14.63
CA LEU A 117 -7.39 -2.64 -13.30
C LEU A 117 -6.06 -2.48 -12.56
N LEU A 118 -5.16 -3.46 -12.63
CA LEU A 118 -3.81 -3.38 -12.05
C LEU A 118 -3.03 -2.17 -12.59
N LEU A 119 -3.08 -1.93 -13.91
CA LEU A 119 -2.46 -0.76 -14.53
C LEU A 119 -3.06 0.56 -14.01
N ARG A 120 -4.39 0.64 -13.89
CA ARG A 120 -5.06 1.83 -13.34
C ARG A 120 -4.68 2.06 -11.86
N PHE A 121 -4.58 1.00 -11.07
CA PHE A 121 -4.13 1.09 -9.68
C PHE A 121 -2.68 1.55 -9.58
N PHE A 122 -1.81 1.13 -10.50
CA PHE A 122 -0.43 1.59 -10.55
C PHE A 122 -0.36 3.09 -10.87
N LYS A 123 -1.07 3.55 -11.91
CA LYS A 123 -1.15 4.99 -12.25
C LYS A 123 -1.63 5.81 -11.05
N ASN A 124 -2.72 5.38 -10.41
CA ASN A 124 -3.26 6.08 -9.24
C ASN A 124 -2.24 6.20 -8.09
N LYS A 125 -1.42 5.16 -7.86
CA LYS A 125 -0.35 5.17 -6.87
C LYS A 125 0.77 6.15 -7.23
N VAL A 126 1.21 6.17 -8.50
CA VAL A 126 2.25 7.10 -8.99
C VAL A 126 1.84 8.55 -8.74
N ASP A 127 0.57 8.88 -8.98
CA ASP A 127 0.05 10.24 -8.85
C ASP A 127 -0.03 10.73 -7.38
N TYR A 128 0.02 9.83 -6.39
CA TYR A 128 -0.30 10.14 -4.98
C TYR A 128 0.88 9.99 -3.98
N CYS A 129 2.07 9.61 -4.44
CA CYS A 129 3.23 9.37 -3.58
C CYS A 129 3.85 10.66 -3.01
N ARG A 130 3.27 11.26 -1.96
CA ARG A 130 3.96 12.12 -0.98
C ARG A 130 3.08 12.29 0.26
N ILE A 131 3.72 12.59 1.39
CA ILE A 131 3.17 12.99 2.71
C ILE A 131 3.30 11.87 3.76
N HIS A 132 3.81 12.24 4.96
CA HIS A 132 3.38 11.87 6.32
C HIS A 132 4.53 11.77 7.34
N GLY A 133 4.26 12.23 8.56
CA GLY A 133 5.24 12.55 9.62
C GLY A 133 5.15 11.64 10.86
N TYR A 134 5.35 10.33 10.69
CA TYR A 134 5.36 9.38 11.81
C TYR A 134 6.77 9.19 12.38
N LYS A 135 7.24 10.13 13.22
CA LYS A 135 8.63 10.15 13.70
C LYS A 135 8.99 9.06 14.72
N ASN A 136 8.04 8.65 15.57
CA ASN A 136 8.34 7.79 16.74
C ASN A 136 7.95 6.31 16.58
N HIS A 137 7.39 5.93 15.44
CA HIS A 137 6.92 4.58 15.17
C HIS A 137 7.73 3.94 14.04
N ASN A 138 7.85 2.62 14.07
CA ASN A 138 8.56 1.85 13.05
C ASN A 138 7.61 1.12 12.10
N LEU A 139 6.38 0.85 12.54
CA LEU A 139 5.31 0.34 11.69
C LEU A 139 4.05 1.18 11.91
N ILE A 140 3.40 1.60 10.84
CA ILE A 140 2.11 2.27 10.84
C ILE A 140 1.16 1.45 10.02
N VAL A 141 0.05 1.04 10.62
CA VAL A 141 -0.94 0.16 9.98
C VAL A 141 -2.34 0.63 10.37
N HIS A 142 -3.29 0.54 9.45
CA HIS A 142 -4.67 0.91 9.77
C HIS A 142 -5.27 -0.12 10.73
N GLY A 143 -5.88 0.32 11.83
CA GLY A 143 -6.54 -0.61 12.75
C GLY A 143 -7.00 0.00 14.06
N TRP A 144 -7.79 -0.77 14.81
CA TRP A 144 -8.46 -0.30 16.03
C TRP A 144 -8.02 -1.11 17.26
N PRO A 145 -7.41 -0.48 18.28
CA PRO A 145 -6.92 -1.18 19.48
C PRO A 145 -7.97 -2.05 20.18
N HIS A 146 -9.21 -1.55 20.33
CA HIS A 146 -10.29 -2.29 21.00
C HIS A 146 -10.68 -3.58 20.25
N LEU A 147 -10.57 -3.59 18.91
CA LEU A 147 -10.81 -4.80 18.13
C LEU A 147 -9.71 -5.84 18.31
N ILE A 148 -8.45 -5.41 18.53
CA ILE A 148 -7.34 -6.32 18.80
C ILE A 148 -7.41 -6.87 20.23
N TYR A 149 -7.46 -5.99 21.23
CA TYR A 149 -7.21 -6.37 22.62
C TYR A 149 -8.44 -6.85 23.37
N GLU A 150 -9.63 -6.37 22.99
CA GLU A 150 -10.89 -6.75 23.65
C GLU A 150 -11.64 -7.79 22.83
N LYS A 151 -11.89 -7.50 21.54
CA LYS A 151 -12.67 -8.38 20.67
C LYS A 151 -11.86 -9.52 20.07
N LYS A 152 -10.53 -9.39 20.03
CA LYS A 152 -9.61 -10.35 19.41
C LYS A 152 -10.05 -10.68 17.99
N SER A 153 -10.26 -9.64 17.19
CA SER A 153 -10.74 -9.79 15.82
C SER A 153 -9.60 -9.91 14.81
N TRP A 154 -9.64 -10.87 13.90
CA TRP A 154 -8.63 -11.00 12.83
C TRP A 154 -8.70 -9.88 11.77
N VAL A 155 -9.79 -9.11 11.73
CA VAL A 155 -9.97 -7.91 10.89
C VAL A 155 -9.78 -6.62 11.67
N ALA A 156 -9.18 -6.68 12.86
CA ALA A 156 -8.95 -5.51 13.71
C ALA A 156 -7.95 -4.50 13.13
N LEU A 157 -7.18 -4.90 12.12
CA LEU A 157 -6.26 -4.07 11.35
C LEU A 157 -6.22 -4.55 9.89
N ASN A 158 -5.64 -3.74 9.00
CA ASN A 158 -5.45 -4.09 7.59
C ASN A 158 -3.96 -4.15 7.23
N ALA A 159 -3.48 -5.30 6.77
CA ALA A 159 -2.07 -5.47 6.35
C ALA A 159 -1.84 -5.20 4.85
N GLY A 160 -2.86 -4.81 4.09
CA GLY A 160 -2.74 -4.47 2.68
C GLY A 160 -1.97 -3.17 2.43
N ILE A 161 -1.97 -2.25 3.40
CA ILE A 161 -1.22 -0.99 3.33
C ILE A 161 -0.67 -0.65 4.71
N PHE A 162 0.64 -0.46 4.76
CA PHE A 162 1.36 -0.06 5.96
C PHE A 162 2.63 0.70 5.59
N LEU A 163 3.12 1.51 6.52
CA LEU A 163 4.45 2.11 6.43
C LEU A 163 5.37 1.36 7.37
N ILE A 164 6.53 0.91 6.88
CA ILE A 164 7.56 0.29 7.72
C ILE A 164 8.88 1.04 7.57
N ARG A 165 9.48 1.41 8.70
CA ARG A 165 10.75 2.14 8.74
C ARG A 165 11.89 1.19 8.37
N ASN A 166 12.79 1.61 7.51
CA ASN A 166 14.02 0.85 7.23
C ASN A 166 15.00 0.96 8.43
N CYS A 167 14.91 0.03 9.39
CA CYS A 167 15.72 0.00 10.61
C CYS A 167 15.88 -1.43 11.16
N GLN A 168 16.80 -1.63 12.10
CA GLN A 168 17.06 -2.95 12.68
C GLN A 168 15.81 -3.58 13.29
N TRP A 169 14.99 -2.79 14.00
CA TRP A 169 13.73 -3.28 14.57
C TRP A 169 12.80 -3.90 13.51
N SER A 170 12.73 -3.27 12.34
CA SER A 170 11.87 -3.76 11.26
C SER A 170 12.40 -5.03 10.61
N MET A 171 13.73 -5.18 10.54
CA MET A 171 14.35 -6.45 10.10
C MET A 171 13.97 -7.58 11.05
N ASP A 172 14.19 -7.38 12.35
CA ASP A 172 13.86 -8.39 13.37
C ASP A 172 12.34 -8.68 13.43
N PHE A 173 11.49 -7.67 13.20
CA PHE A 173 10.04 -7.83 13.13
C PHE A 173 9.60 -8.65 11.90
N MET A 174 10.13 -8.31 10.72
CA MET A 174 9.80 -9.01 9.47
C MET A 174 10.25 -10.47 9.50
N ASP A 175 11.38 -10.79 10.13
CA ASP A 175 11.84 -12.18 10.30
C ASP A 175 10.80 -13.01 11.05
N VAL A 176 10.25 -12.49 12.15
CA VAL A 176 9.21 -13.17 12.95
C VAL A 176 7.90 -13.23 12.18
N TRP A 177 7.46 -12.13 11.56
CA TRP A 177 6.19 -12.09 10.85
C TRP A 177 6.20 -13.01 9.61
N ALA A 178 7.30 -13.04 8.86
CA ALA A 178 7.48 -13.93 7.71
C ALA A 178 7.54 -15.41 8.10
N SER A 179 8.01 -15.75 9.31
CA SER A 179 8.02 -17.12 9.83
C SER A 179 6.62 -17.73 10.02
N MET A 180 5.57 -16.91 9.94
CA MET A 180 4.16 -17.33 9.94
C MET A 180 3.58 -17.49 8.51
N GLY A 181 4.38 -17.22 7.47
CA GLY A 181 3.96 -17.28 6.06
C GLY A 181 4.25 -18.62 5.36
N PRO A 182 3.88 -18.75 4.08
CA PRO A 182 3.92 -20.02 3.33
C PRO A 182 5.30 -20.66 3.16
N ILE A 183 6.37 -19.86 3.25
CA ILE A 183 7.76 -20.35 3.13
C ILE A 183 8.18 -21.10 4.41
N SER A 184 7.49 -20.88 5.53
CA SER A 184 7.81 -21.51 6.80
C SER A 184 7.39 -22.98 6.82
N PRO A 185 8.23 -23.90 7.34
CA PRO A 185 7.84 -25.30 7.54
C PRO A 185 6.67 -25.44 8.54
N ASN A 186 6.37 -24.40 9.32
CA ASN A 186 5.28 -24.40 10.30
C ASN A 186 3.99 -23.73 9.80
N TYR A 187 3.88 -23.42 8.50
CA TYR A 187 2.74 -22.68 7.94
C TYR A 187 1.36 -23.27 8.31
N ASP A 188 1.19 -24.59 8.15
CA ASP A 188 -0.07 -25.27 8.48
C ASP A 188 -0.40 -25.22 9.97
N ASN A 189 0.64 -25.31 10.81
CA ASN A 189 0.49 -25.20 12.26
C ASN A 189 0.07 -23.77 12.64
N TRP A 190 0.66 -22.75 12.01
CA TRP A 190 0.23 -21.36 12.18
C TRP A 190 -1.21 -21.14 11.76
N GLY A 191 -1.67 -21.73 10.65
CA GLY A 191 -3.09 -21.69 10.26
C GLY A 191 -4.03 -22.18 11.38
N LYS A 192 -3.71 -23.34 11.97
CA LYS A 192 -4.47 -23.89 13.12
C LYS A 192 -4.43 -22.98 14.35
N ILE A 193 -3.26 -22.42 14.69
CA ILE A 193 -3.10 -21.50 15.82
C ILE A 193 -3.92 -20.22 15.62
N LEU A 194 -3.85 -19.63 14.42
CA LEU A 194 -4.57 -18.39 14.11
C LEU A 194 -6.08 -18.63 14.06
N LYS A 195 -6.53 -19.74 13.47
CA LYS A 195 -7.95 -20.13 13.44
C LYS A 195 -8.51 -20.42 14.83
N SER A 196 -7.73 -21.01 15.73
CA SER A 196 -8.15 -21.23 17.12
C SER A 196 -8.11 -19.95 17.98
N THR A 197 -7.22 -19.02 17.66
CA THR A 197 -7.11 -17.73 18.35
C THR A 197 -8.24 -16.78 17.98
N PHE A 198 -8.61 -16.72 16.69
CA PHE A 198 -9.61 -15.82 16.13
C PHE A 198 -10.85 -16.60 15.68
N LYS A 199 -11.88 -16.67 16.54
CA LYS A 199 -13.05 -17.56 16.34
C LYS A 199 -13.83 -17.23 15.06
N GLU A 200 -13.87 -15.95 14.70
CA GLU A 200 -14.55 -15.37 13.56
C GLU A 200 -13.70 -15.34 12.28
N LYS A 201 -12.44 -15.81 12.34
CA LYS A 201 -11.61 -15.97 11.14
C LYS A 201 -12.24 -17.01 10.23
N ILE A 202 -12.50 -16.64 8.98
CA ILE A 202 -13.23 -17.52 8.04
C ILE A 202 -12.29 -18.54 7.36
N PHE A 203 -11.06 -18.16 7.05
CA PHE A 203 -10.08 -19.00 6.37
C PHE A 203 -9.25 -19.84 7.35
N PRO A 204 -8.97 -21.12 7.08
CA PRO A 204 -8.13 -21.96 7.94
C PRO A 204 -6.63 -21.66 7.85
N GLU A 205 -6.15 -21.07 6.75
CA GLU A 205 -4.74 -20.85 6.48
C GLU A 205 -4.16 -19.66 7.28
N SER A 206 -2.85 -19.61 7.45
CA SER A 206 -2.19 -18.41 7.96
C SER A 206 -2.21 -17.31 6.90
N CYS A 207 -2.65 -16.11 7.26
CA CYS A 207 -2.45 -14.91 6.45
C CYS A 207 -1.71 -13.84 7.24
N ASP A 208 -0.92 -13.06 6.52
CA ASP A 208 -0.14 -11.91 7.00
C ASP A 208 -0.94 -11.00 7.95
N GLN A 209 -2.17 -10.64 7.60
CA GLN A 209 -3.03 -9.81 8.45
C GLN A 209 -3.33 -10.46 9.81
N SER A 210 -3.78 -11.72 9.80
CA SER A 210 -4.10 -12.42 11.05
C SER A 210 -2.85 -12.70 11.89
N ALA A 211 -1.71 -12.97 11.24
CA ALA A 211 -0.42 -13.12 11.89
C ALA A 211 0.02 -11.81 12.59
N LEU A 212 -0.18 -10.66 11.94
CA LEU A 212 0.12 -9.35 12.54
C LEU A 212 -0.75 -9.06 13.77
N VAL A 213 -2.06 -9.33 13.68
CA VAL A 213 -2.97 -9.23 14.84
C VAL A 213 -2.50 -10.15 15.97
N TYR A 214 -2.07 -11.38 15.64
CA TYR A 214 -1.60 -12.34 16.63
C TYR A 214 -0.35 -11.84 17.35
N LEU A 215 0.63 -11.30 16.63
CA LEU A 215 1.84 -10.71 17.23
C LEU A 215 1.50 -9.53 18.16
N LEU A 216 0.59 -8.66 17.75
CA LEU A 216 0.12 -7.55 18.59
C LEU A 216 -0.62 -8.04 19.85
N LEU A 217 -1.37 -9.13 19.74
CA LEU A 217 -2.15 -9.71 20.83
C LEU A 217 -1.29 -10.52 21.82
N LYS A 218 -0.33 -11.31 21.32
CA LYS A 218 0.44 -12.29 22.10
C LYS A 218 1.84 -11.81 22.48
N GLU A 219 2.44 -10.94 21.68
CA GLU A 219 3.78 -10.37 21.89
C GLU A 219 3.70 -8.84 22.05
N LYS A 220 2.62 -8.35 22.69
CA LYS A 220 2.33 -6.91 22.85
C LYS A 220 3.51 -6.14 23.42
N GLU A 221 4.11 -6.64 24.51
CA GLU A 221 5.21 -5.98 25.21
C GLU A 221 6.45 -5.79 24.32
N LYS A 222 6.65 -6.71 23.38
CA LYS A 222 7.80 -6.70 22.47
C LYS A 222 7.60 -5.77 21.28
N TRP A 223 6.40 -5.76 20.68
CA TRP A 223 6.17 -5.11 19.40
C TRP A 223 5.32 -3.85 19.45
N ALA A 224 4.25 -3.84 20.27
CA ALA A 224 3.22 -2.81 20.18
C ALA A 224 3.75 -1.39 20.44
N GLY A 225 4.78 -1.23 21.28
CA GLY A 225 5.37 0.07 21.58
C GLY A 225 6.04 0.79 20.38
N LYS A 226 6.24 0.10 19.25
CA LYS A 226 6.78 0.67 18.00
C LYS A 226 5.79 0.62 16.85
N ILE A 227 4.56 0.15 17.08
CA ILE A 227 3.50 0.02 16.08
C ILE A 227 2.43 1.06 16.37
N TYR A 228 2.16 1.94 15.40
CA TYR A 228 1.04 2.87 15.46
C TYR A 228 -0.17 2.27 14.74
N LEU A 229 -1.29 2.18 15.44
CA LEU A 229 -2.58 1.78 14.88
C LEU A 229 -3.32 3.04 14.43
N GLU A 230 -3.18 3.36 13.14
CA GLU A 230 -3.80 4.53 12.53
C GLU A 230 -5.30 4.28 12.36
N HIS A 231 -6.10 5.13 12.97
CA HIS A 231 -7.56 5.09 12.91
C HIS A 231 -8.19 6.48 12.89
N GLU A 232 -7.36 7.53 12.87
CA GLU A 232 -7.83 8.90 12.78
C GLU A 232 -8.42 9.12 11.40
N TYR A 233 -7.76 8.64 10.35
CA TYR A 233 -8.27 8.69 8.98
C TYR A 233 -8.30 7.34 8.28
N TYR A 234 -8.96 7.29 7.10
CA TYR A 234 -8.99 6.14 6.19
C TYR A 234 -7.60 5.87 5.55
N PHE A 235 -6.60 5.57 6.39
CA PHE A 235 -5.29 5.09 5.97
C PHE A 235 -5.41 3.75 5.25
N GLU A 236 -6.39 2.93 5.65
CA GLU A 236 -7.07 2.00 4.77
C GLU A 236 -8.58 2.20 4.94
N GLY A 237 -9.32 2.15 3.85
CA GLY A 237 -10.76 2.41 3.86
C GLY A 237 -11.53 1.31 3.17
N TYR A 238 -12.40 0.63 3.92
CA TYR A 238 -13.21 -0.45 3.38
C TYR A 238 -14.19 0.07 2.33
N TRP A 239 -14.04 -0.40 1.08
CA TRP A 239 -14.70 0.19 -0.08
C TRP A 239 -16.24 0.29 0.02
N VAL A 240 -16.89 -0.68 0.67
CA VAL A 240 -18.35 -0.69 0.83
C VAL A 240 -18.84 0.51 1.63
N GLU A 241 -18.07 0.99 2.61
CA GLU A 241 -18.44 2.19 3.38
C GLU A 241 -18.21 3.49 2.60
N ILE A 242 -17.37 3.45 1.57
CA ILE A 242 -16.88 4.65 0.89
C ILE A 242 -17.63 4.92 -0.41
N VAL A 243 -17.86 3.90 -1.25
CA VAL A 243 -18.34 4.09 -2.64
C VAL A 243 -19.64 4.88 -2.69
N GLU A 244 -20.56 4.65 -1.76
CA GLU A 244 -21.85 5.36 -1.71
C GLU A 244 -21.74 6.82 -1.24
N THR A 245 -20.61 7.20 -0.64
CA THR A 245 -20.39 8.55 -0.10
C THR A 245 -19.75 9.52 -1.09
N LEU A 246 -19.20 9.01 -2.20
CA LEU A 246 -18.36 9.77 -3.13
C LEU A 246 -19.06 11.01 -3.70
N ASP A 247 -20.34 10.90 -4.07
CA ASP A 247 -21.10 12.03 -4.62
C ASP A 247 -21.30 13.15 -3.58
N ASN A 248 -21.59 12.78 -2.33
CA ASN A 248 -21.72 13.73 -1.23
C ASN A 248 -20.37 14.40 -0.93
N ILE A 249 -19.27 13.64 -0.92
CA ILE A 249 -17.92 14.19 -0.76
C ILE A 249 -17.64 15.19 -1.88
N ASN A 250 -17.89 14.83 -3.14
CA ASN A 250 -17.66 15.72 -4.27
C ASN A 250 -18.44 17.03 -4.13
N LYS A 251 -19.72 16.94 -3.79
CA LYS A 251 -20.58 18.11 -3.54
C LYS A 251 -20.02 19.02 -2.44
N LYS A 252 -19.61 18.47 -1.31
CA LYS A 252 -19.04 19.25 -0.19
C LYS A 252 -17.75 19.98 -0.59
N TYR A 253 -16.89 19.34 -1.37
CA TYR A 253 -15.66 19.97 -1.87
C TYR A 253 -15.97 21.08 -2.90
N MET A 254 -16.91 20.85 -3.82
CA MET A 254 -17.35 21.90 -4.74
C MET A 254 -17.97 23.10 -4.01
N ASP A 255 -18.72 22.88 -2.92
CA ASP A 255 -19.29 23.96 -2.12
C ASP A 255 -18.20 24.80 -1.42
N ILE A 256 -17.06 24.18 -1.04
CA ILE A 256 -15.89 24.91 -0.54
C ILE A 256 -15.27 25.73 -1.67
N GLU A 257 -15.06 25.13 -2.83
CA GLU A 257 -14.41 25.80 -3.98
C GLU A 257 -15.24 26.98 -4.52
N LYS A 258 -16.57 26.89 -4.48
CA LYS A 258 -17.48 28.02 -4.77
C LYS A 258 -17.26 29.22 -3.84
N ARG A 259 -17.04 28.95 -2.54
CA ARG A 259 -16.87 29.99 -1.51
C ARG A 259 -15.45 30.54 -1.44
N VAL A 260 -14.47 29.79 -1.95
CA VAL A 260 -13.05 30.09 -1.83
C VAL A 260 -12.42 30.21 -3.22
N PRO A 261 -12.53 31.37 -3.91
CA PRO A 261 -12.01 31.54 -5.26
C PRO A 261 -10.54 31.12 -5.44
N LYS A 262 -9.70 31.34 -4.41
CA LYS A 262 -8.30 30.92 -4.43
C LYS A 262 -8.10 29.42 -4.61
N SER A 263 -9.02 28.55 -4.18
CA SER A 263 -8.88 27.10 -4.33
C SER A 263 -9.26 26.59 -5.71
N ARG A 264 -9.97 27.38 -6.52
CA ARG A 264 -10.38 27.02 -7.90
C ARG A 264 -9.21 27.07 -8.89
N ARG A 265 -8.13 27.76 -8.54
CA ARG A 265 -6.97 27.94 -9.40
C ARG A 265 -6.29 26.60 -9.68
N ARG A 266 -6.23 26.22 -10.96
CA ARG A 266 -5.45 25.10 -11.48
C ARG A 266 -3.97 25.24 -11.10
N HIS A 267 -3.32 24.14 -10.72
CA HIS A 267 -1.96 24.17 -10.20
C HIS A 267 -1.18 22.87 -10.46
N ALA A 268 0.15 22.98 -10.51
CA ALA A 268 1.06 21.84 -10.61
C ALA A 268 1.27 21.14 -9.26
N GLU A 269 1.71 19.88 -9.24
CA GLU A 269 1.81 19.10 -8.00
C GLU A 269 2.82 19.67 -6.98
N LYS A 270 3.80 20.45 -7.47
CA LYS A 270 4.79 21.14 -6.63
C LYS A 270 4.18 22.11 -5.62
N VAL A 271 2.96 22.61 -5.85
CA VAL A 271 2.26 23.51 -4.91
C VAL A 271 1.07 22.85 -4.21
N SER A 272 0.87 21.53 -4.36
CA SER A 272 -0.24 20.80 -3.74
C SER A 272 -0.30 20.94 -2.22
N GLU A 273 0.84 21.08 -1.55
CA GLU A 273 0.91 21.28 -0.08
C GLU A 273 0.27 22.60 0.35
N PHE A 274 0.51 23.68 -0.41
CA PHE A 274 -0.11 24.98 -0.16
C PHE A 274 -1.64 24.91 -0.31
N TYR A 275 -2.13 24.30 -1.39
CA TYR A 275 -3.58 24.14 -1.62
C TYR A 275 -4.22 23.14 -0.63
N GLY A 276 -3.48 22.12 -0.21
CA GLY A 276 -3.86 21.23 0.88
C GLY A 276 -4.09 22.00 2.18
N ALA A 277 -3.11 22.81 2.59
CA ALA A 277 -3.21 23.67 3.78
C ALA A 277 -4.32 24.72 3.67
N LEU A 278 -4.59 25.23 2.46
CA LEU A 278 -5.73 26.13 2.21
C LEU A 278 -7.06 25.41 2.44
N ARG A 279 -7.24 24.21 1.89
CA ARG A 279 -8.46 23.40 2.05
C ARG A 279 -8.67 22.95 3.49
N GLU A 280 -7.61 22.58 4.20
CA GLU A 280 -7.68 22.05 5.58
C GLU A 280 -8.43 22.99 6.54
N LYS A 281 -8.38 24.31 6.30
CA LYS A 281 -9.12 25.31 7.08
C LYS A 281 -10.64 25.08 7.11
N TYR A 282 -11.19 24.43 6.07
CA TYR A 282 -12.61 24.20 5.88
C TYR A 282 -13.04 22.75 6.14
N LEU A 283 -12.09 21.86 6.46
CA LEU A 283 -12.36 20.43 6.67
C LEU A 283 -12.42 20.04 8.16
N LYS A 284 -12.30 20.98 9.09
CA LYS A 284 -12.29 20.67 10.54
C LYS A 284 -13.54 19.89 10.98
N GLU A 285 -14.71 20.29 10.49
CA GLU A 285 -15.99 19.64 10.79
C GLU A 285 -16.22 18.35 9.99
N ALA A 286 -15.32 18.02 9.07
CA ALA A 286 -15.47 16.84 8.23
C ALA A 286 -15.23 15.53 8.96
N GLY A 287 -14.62 15.55 10.15
CA GLY A 287 -14.07 14.35 10.78
C GLY A 287 -12.95 13.74 9.93
N TYR A 288 -12.40 12.59 10.33
CA TYR A 288 -11.31 11.95 9.58
C TYR A 288 -11.57 10.47 9.25
N GLY A 289 -12.45 9.77 9.99
CA GLY A 289 -12.75 8.35 9.80
C GLY A 289 -14.19 8.05 9.37
N ARG A 290 -14.79 7.00 9.94
CA ARG A 290 -16.15 6.54 9.57
C ARG A 290 -17.19 7.64 9.69
N GLY A 291 -17.97 7.82 8.62
CA GLY A 291 -18.97 8.90 8.52
C GLY A 291 -18.39 10.27 8.19
N SER A 292 -17.06 10.37 7.99
CA SER A 292 -16.43 11.58 7.48
C SER A 292 -16.85 11.86 6.05
N TRP A 293 -16.90 13.14 5.69
CA TRP A 293 -17.00 13.57 4.30
C TRP A 293 -15.66 14.08 3.74
N ARG A 294 -14.53 13.82 4.44
CA ARG A 294 -13.21 14.00 3.83
C ARG A 294 -13.03 12.99 2.69
N ARG A 295 -12.24 13.39 1.69
CA ARG A 295 -11.79 12.44 0.68
C ARG A 295 -11.01 11.32 1.39
N PRO A 296 -11.42 10.04 1.25
CA PRO A 296 -10.70 8.95 1.84
C PRO A 296 -9.28 8.93 1.27
N PHE A 297 -8.28 8.73 2.13
CA PHE A 297 -6.89 8.68 1.69
C PHE A 297 -6.68 7.43 0.83
N ILE A 298 -7.17 6.27 1.29
CA ILE A 298 -7.19 5.04 0.50
C ILE A 298 -8.55 4.37 0.56
N THR A 299 -9.03 3.92 -0.60
CA THR A 299 -10.16 3.01 -0.73
C THR A 299 -9.68 1.63 -1.17
N HIS A 300 -9.88 0.61 -0.35
CA HIS A 300 -9.36 -0.74 -0.54
C HIS A 300 -10.48 -1.74 -0.81
N PHE A 301 -10.39 -2.39 -1.98
CA PHE A 301 -11.35 -3.37 -2.48
C PHE A 301 -11.10 -4.78 -1.95
N ALA A 302 -10.96 -4.90 -0.63
CA ALA A 302 -10.79 -6.18 0.05
C ALA A 302 -11.92 -7.16 -0.33
N GLY A 303 -11.52 -8.38 -0.75
CA GLY A 303 -12.45 -9.43 -1.16
C GLY A 303 -12.90 -9.39 -2.63
N CYS A 304 -12.60 -8.34 -3.40
CA CYS A 304 -13.00 -8.27 -4.81
C CYS A 304 -12.11 -9.07 -5.77
N GLN A 305 -10.86 -9.35 -5.40
CA GLN A 305 -9.91 -10.21 -6.14
C GLN A 305 -9.97 -10.08 -7.68
N PRO A 306 -9.82 -8.85 -8.23
CA PRO A 306 -10.11 -8.58 -9.64
C PRO A 306 -9.25 -9.36 -10.62
N CYS A 307 -8.07 -9.81 -10.18
CA CYS A 307 -7.14 -10.56 -11.01
C CYS A 307 -7.38 -12.07 -10.98
N GLY A 308 -7.61 -12.63 -9.79
CA GLY A 308 -7.81 -14.07 -9.61
C GLY A 308 -9.19 -14.57 -10.03
N GLY A 309 -10.17 -13.67 -10.23
CA GLY A 309 -11.54 -14.02 -10.64
C GLY A 309 -12.39 -14.69 -9.54
N ALA A 310 -11.77 -15.27 -8.52
CA ALA A 310 -12.39 -15.94 -7.38
C ALA A 310 -12.86 -14.97 -6.28
N HIS A 311 -13.50 -13.86 -6.66
CA HIS A 311 -14.01 -12.85 -5.72
C HIS A 311 -14.88 -13.46 -4.62
N SER A 312 -14.84 -12.85 -3.44
CA SER A 312 -15.62 -13.30 -2.28
C SER A 312 -17.10 -13.37 -2.65
N LYS A 313 -17.76 -14.48 -2.31
CA LYS A 313 -19.20 -14.67 -2.50
C LYS A 313 -20.06 -13.63 -1.78
N MET A 314 -19.46 -12.84 -0.87
CA MET A 314 -20.12 -11.73 -0.20
C MET A 314 -20.43 -10.55 -1.15
N TYR A 315 -19.70 -10.42 -2.26
CA TYR A 315 -19.85 -9.30 -3.20
C TYR A 315 -20.11 -9.84 -4.59
N SER A 316 -20.90 -9.13 -5.40
CA SER A 316 -20.98 -9.42 -6.83
C SER A 316 -19.77 -8.81 -7.54
N TRP A 317 -19.33 -9.46 -8.62
CA TRP A 317 -18.33 -8.89 -9.51
C TRP A 317 -18.74 -7.49 -10.01
N GLU A 318 -20.03 -7.29 -10.33
CA GLU A 318 -20.56 -6.01 -10.77
C GLU A 318 -20.35 -4.90 -9.73
N ASN A 319 -20.67 -5.15 -8.45
CA ASN A 319 -20.49 -4.16 -7.39
C ASN A 319 -19.00 -3.84 -7.19
N CYS A 320 -18.13 -4.85 -7.24
CA CYS A 320 -16.69 -4.66 -7.19
C CYS A 320 -16.19 -3.82 -8.36
N SER A 321 -16.54 -4.19 -9.60
CA SER A 321 -16.10 -3.52 -10.83
C SER A 321 -16.58 -2.07 -10.88
N ASN A 322 -17.88 -1.84 -10.64
CA ASN A 322 -18.49 -0.52 -10.64
C ASN A 322 -17.91 0.35 -9.51
N GLY A 323 -17.72 -0.23 -8.32
CA GLY A 323 -17.07 0.47 -7.20
C GLY A 323 -15.65 0.90 -7.54
N MET A 324 -14.84 0.00 -8.10
CA MET A 324 -13.45 0.30 -8.51
C MET A 324 -13.41 1.42 -9.55
N GLN A 325 -14.29 1.36 -10.54
CA GLN A 325 -14.40 2.39 -11.58
C GLN A 325 -14.78 3.75 -10.99
N LYS A 326 -15.80 3.80 -10.12
CA LYS A 326 -16.23 5.04 -9.47
C LYS A 326 -15.11 5.68 -8.66
N VAL A 327 -14.42 4.89 -7.85
CA VAL A 327 -13.31 5.37 -7.01
C VAL A 327 -12.15 5.87 -7.86
N LEU A 328 -11.81 5.14 -8.93
CA LEU A 328 -10.73 5.55 -9.84
C LEU A 328 -11.06 6.86 -10.54
N ASN A 329 -12.27 7.01 -11.09
CA ASN A 329 -12.68 8.24 -11.77
C ASN A 329 -12.83 9.41 -10.77
N PHE A 330 -13.26 9.13 -9.53
CA PHE A 330 -13.32 10.12 -8.46
C PHE A 330 -11.92 10.64 -8.08
N ALA A 331 -10.92 9.76 -8.02
CA ALA A 331 -9.54 10.15 -7.79
C ALA A 331 -8.95 10.89 -9.00
N ASP A 332 -9.20 10.38 -10.21
CA ASP A 332 -8.70 10.94 -11.47
C ASP A 332 -9.24 12.36 -11.71
N ASN A 333 -10.49 12.63 -11.34
CA ASN A 333 -11.07 13.99 -11.37
C ASN A 333 -10.25 15.00 -10.56
N GLN A 334 -9.57 14.60 -9.50
CA GLN A 334 -8.73 15.51 -8.71
C GLN A 334 -7.46 15.92 -9.48
N VAL A 335 -6.97 15.05 -10.36
CA VAL A 335 -5.84 15.31 -11.26
C VAL A 335 -6.31 16.08 -12.49
N LEU A 336 -7.35 15.59 -13.18
CA LEU A 336 -7.91 16.19 -14.39
C LEU A 336 -8.38 17.63 -14.17
N HIS A 337 -8.88 17.97 -12.98
CA HIS A 337 -9.31 19.33 -12.67
C HIS A 337 -8.17 20.35 -12.85
N ASN A 338 -6.92 19.98 -12.55
CA ASN A 338 -5.75 20.84 -12.76
C ASN A 338 -5.46 21.07 -14.25
N PHE A 339 -5.93 20.19 -15.14
CA PHE A 339 -5.83 20.32 -16.58
C PHE A 339 -7.10 20.85 -17.23
N GLY A 340 -8.17 21.05 -16.45
CA GLY A 340 -9.44 21.57 -16.93
C GLY A 340 -10.38 20.54 -17.51
N PHE A 341 -10.33 19.31 -17.02
CA PHE A 341 -11.23 18.24 -17.44
C PHE A 341 -11.87 17.57 -16.22
N THR A 342 -12.98 16.87 -16.45
CA THR A 342 -13.63 16.00 -15.46
C THR A 342 -14.37 14.86 -16.16
N HIS A 343 -14.45 13.72 -15.49
CA HIS A 343 -15.49 12.71 -15.68
C HIS A 343 -16.79 13.24 -15.07
N HIS A 344 -17.88 13.28 -15.85
CA HIS A 344 -19.21 13.66 -15.33
C HIS A 344 -19.94 12.50 -14.68
N ASP A 345 -19.81 11.31 -15.26
CA ASP A 345 -20.29 10.05 -14.69
C ASP A 345 -19.10 9.26 -14.16
N LEU A 346 -19.10 8.96 -12.87
CA LEU A 346 -18.05 8.14 -12.25
C LEU A 346 -18.04 6.69 -12.76
N LEU A 347 -19.11 6.24 -13.42
CA LEU A 347 -19.19 4.94 -14.11
C LEU A 347 -18.74 4.99 -15.57
N ASP A 348 -18.43 6.14 -16.13
CA ASP A 348 -17.90 6.25 -17.49
C ASP A 348 -16.43 6.67 -17.44
N SER A 349 -15.53 5.76 -17.85
CA SER A 349 -14.09 6.08 -17.93
C SER A 349 -13.65 6.57 -19.31
N SER A 350 -14.55 6.52 -20.30
CA SER A 350 -14.24 6.81 -21.70
C SER A 350 -14.38 8.29 -22.06
N LEU A 351 -15.21 9.02 -21.31
CA LEU A 351 -15.56 10.40 -21.61
C LEU A 351 -15.08 11.35 -20.51
N VAL A 352 -14.19 12.26 -20.89
CA VAL A 352 -13.87 13.46 -20.10
C VAL A 352 -14.39 14.69 -20.83
N SER A 353 -14.91 15.64 -20.05
CA SER A 353 -15.45 16.90 -20.57
C SER A 353 -14.63 18.09 -20.08
N PRO A 354 -14.48 19.13 -20.91
CA PRO A 354 -13.78 20.34 -20.51
C PRO A 354 -14.57 21.10 -19.43
N LEU A 355 -13.85 21.60 -18.44
CA LEU A 355 -14.39 22.46 -17.39
C LEU A 355 -14.26 23.94 -17.81
N PRO A 356 -15.28 24.77 -17.55
CA PRO A 356 -15.19 26.22 -17.71
C PRO A 356 -13.98 26.81 -16.98
N PHE A 357 -13.54 27.97 -17.43
CA PHE A 357 -12.57 28.75 -16.70
C PHE A 357 -13.12 29.11 -15.31
N ASP A 358 -12.29 28.99 -14.28
CA ASP A 358 -12.65 29.28 -12.88
C ASP A 358 -13.80 28.44 -12.30
N PHE A 359 -14.11 27.27 -12.88
CA PHE A 359 -15.06 26.31 -12.30
C PHE A 359 -14.65 25.91 -10.85
N PRO A 360 -15.61 25.68 -9.93
CA PRO A 360 -17.06 25.88 -10.03
C PRO A 360 -17.46 27.30 -9.58
N SER A 361 -17.27 28.31 -10.44
CA SER A 361 -17.55 29.72 -10.13
C SER A 361 -19.00 30.00 -9.77
#